data_AF-A0A4S8P7K7-F1
#
_entry.id   AF-A0A4S8P7K7-F1
#
_cell.length_a   1.000
_cell.length_b   1.000
_cell.length_c   1.000
_cell.angle_alpha   90.00
_cell.angle_beta   90.00
_cell.angle_gamma   90.00
#
_symmetry.space_group_name_H-M   'P 1'
#
loop_
_entity.id
_entity.type
_entity.pdbx_description
1 polymer ?
#
loop_
_entity_poly.entity_id
_entity_poly.type
_entity_poly.pdbx_seq_one_letter_code
_entity_poly.pdbx_strand_id
1 'polypeptide(L)'
;MAAAGRARAAAANRLILALALAWPLAVANRLLVDSENDLWDAVAVAEGDRWALAWDTAAGLAAATPEAACAAALDLYGLAADRLATHLRGTDRAVVETAAAFRGVRESITGRDRSDT
;
A
#
# COMPACT_ATOMS: atom_id res chain seq x y z
N MET A 1 -6.95 -15.11 -4.31
CA MET A 1 -8.38 -15.00 -3.96
C MET A 1 -8.53 -14.26 -2.65
N ALA A 2 -8.95 -12.98 -2.67
CA ALA A 2 -9.65 -12.46 -1.50
C ALA A 2 -10.89 -13.36 -1.33
N ALA A 3 -11.09 -13.96 -0.16
CA ALA A 3 -12.16 -14.94 0.02
C ALA A 3 -13.50 -14.32 -0.42
N ALA A 4 -14.12 -14.88 -1.46
CA ALA A 4 -15.28 -14.33 -2.16
C ALA A 4 -16.49 -14.02 -1.25
N GLY A 5 -16.50 -14.52 -0.01
CA GLY A 5 -17.53 -14.23 0.99
C GLY A 5 -17.33 -13.00 1.86
N ARG A 6 -16.24 -12.22 1.72
CA ARG A 6 -15.93 -11.09 2.63
C ARG A 6 -15.54 -9.79 1.91
N ALA A 7 -16.19 -9.48 0.79
CA ALA A 7 -15.90 -8.29 -0.02
C ALA A 7 -15.88 -6.97 0.78
N ARG A 8 -16.83 -6.77 1.71
CA ARG A 8 -16.87 -5.57 2.57
C ARG A 8 -15.66 -5.48 3.50
N ALA A 9 -15.24 -6.60 4.09
CA ALA A 9 -14.07 -6.62 4.97
C ALA A 9 -12.78 -6.39 4.17
N ALA A 10 -12.68 -6.94 2.96
CA ALA A 10 -11.56 -6.69 2.07
C ALA A 10 -11.46 -5.21 1.68
N ALA A 11 -12.59 -4.60 1.29
CA ALA A 11 -12.66 -3.17 0.98
C ALA A 11 -12.30 -2.29 2.20
N ALA A 12 -12.80 -2.64 3.39
CA ALA A 12 -12.48 -1.93 4.62
C ALA A 12 -10.98 -2.03 4.96
N ASN A 13 -10.39 -3.24 4.94
CA ASN A 13 -8.97 -3.43 5.22
C ASN A 13 -8.07 -2.70 4.22
N ARG A 14 -8.44 -2.72 2.93
CA ARG A 14 -7.75 -1.97 1.87
C ARG A 14 -7.73 -0.47 2.17
N LEU A 15 -8.88 0.11 2.54
CA LEU A 15 -8.99 1.54 2.85
C LEU A 15 -8.27 1.91 4.15
N ILE A 16 -8.38 1.10 5.20
CA ILE A 16 -7.64 1.31 6.45
C ILE A 16 -6.15 1.38 6.15
N LEU A 17 -5.65 0.41 5.37
CA LEU A 17 -4.23 0.34 5.05
C LEU A 17 -3.79 1.52 4.18
N ALA A 18 -4.55 1.91 3.16
CA ALA A 18 -4.24 3.08 2.36
C ALA A 18 -4.18 4.35 3.25
N LEU A 19 -5.26 4.66 3.96
CA LEU A 19 -5.38 5.89 4.76
C LEU A 19 -4.31 6.01 5.85
N ALA A 20 -3.93 4.91 6.50
CA ALA A 20 -2.97 4.92 7.60
C ALA A 20 -1.53 5.31 7.20
N LEU A 21 -1.18 5.22 5.91
CA LEU A 21 0.20 5.42 5.45
C LEU A 21 0.54 6.89 5.14
N ALA A 22 -0.47 7.72 4.89
CA ALA A 22 -0.25 9.09 4.42
C ALA A 22 0.50 9.96 5.45
N TRP A 23 0.12 9.89 6.73
CA TRP A 23 0.76 10.69 7.79
C TRP A 23 2.23 10.31 8.05
N PRO A 24 2.60 9.03 8.25
CA PRO A 24 4.00 8.64 8.37
C PRO A 24 4.86 9.11 7.19
N LEU A 25 4.33 9.04 5.96
CA LEU A 25 5.03 9.51 4.76
C LEU A 25 5.14 11.03 4.69
N ALA A 26 4.11 11.78 5.08
CA ALA A 26 4.20 13.23 5.18
C ALA A 26 5.28 13.66 6.16
N VAL A 27 5.39 12.99 7.32
CA VAL A 27 6.46 13.23 8.29
C VAL A 27 7.84 12.91 7.70
N ALA A 28 7.99 11.76 7.03
CA ALA A 28 9.25 11.37 6.41
C ALA A 28 9.70 12.34 5.31
N ASN A 29 8.75 12.91 4.55
CA ASN A 29 9.00 13.92 3.52
C ASN A 29 9.01 15.36 4.04
N ARG A 30 8.80 15.57 5.35
CA ARG A 30 8.71 16.90 5.98
C ARG A 30 7.68 17.80 5.32
N LEU A 31 6.54 17.23 4.92
CA LEU A 31 5.45 17.97 4.32
C LEU A 31 4.70 18.75 5.40
N LEU A 32 4.44 20.02 5.10
CA LEU A 32 3.48 20.85 5.82
C LEU A 32 2.24 20.95 4.95
N VAL A 33 1.11 20.53 5.49
CA VAL A 33 -0.17 20.56 4.79
C VAL A 33 -1.16 21.34 5.65
N ASP A 34 -1.96 22.17 5.00
CA ASP A 34 -2.93 23.04 5.69
C ASP A 34 -4.15 22.23 6.17
N SER A 35 -4.46 21.14 5.47
CA SER A 35 -5.55 20.24 5.83
C SER A 35 -5.23 18.79 5.51
N GLU A 36 -6.02 17.88 6.10
CA GLU A 36 -5.97 16.46 5.73
C GLU A 36 -6.36 16.23 4.26
N ASN A 37 -7.20 17.09 3.67
CA ASN A 37 -7.58 16.96 2.27
C ASN A 37 -6.39 17.16 1.31
N ASP A 38 -5.44 18.01 1.69
CA ASP A 38 -4.23 18.27 0.90
C ASP A 38 -3.16 17.19 1.12
N LEU A 39 -3.30 16.38 2.18
CA LEU A 39 -2.31 15.38 2.59
C LEU A 39 -2.06 14.34 1.49
N TRP A 40 -3.12 13.79 0.90
CA TRP A 40 -3.00 12.71 -0.07
C TRP A 40 -2.34 13.17 -1.37
N ASP A 41 -2.74 14.35 -1.87
CA ASP A 41 -2.15 14.95 -3.06
C ASP A 41 -0.68 15.33 -2.81
N ALA A 42 -0.38 15.93 -1.65
CA ALA A 42 1.00 16.29 -1.29
C ALA A 42 1.90 15.06 -1.16
N VAL A 43 1.42 13.97 -0.55
CA VAL A 43 2.16 12.70 -0.47
C VAL A 43 2.32 12.08 -1.85
N ALA A 44 1.28 12.09 -2.69
CA ALA A 44 1.37 11.56 -4.06
C ALA A 44 2.42 12.30 -4.90
N VAL A 45 2.48 13.64 -4.79
CA VAL A 45 3.52 14.44 -5.44
C VAL A 45 4.92 14.11 -4.90
N ALA A 46 5.06 13.92 -3.59
CA ALA A 46 6.36 13.65 -2.95
C ALA A 46 6.91 12.24 -3.25
N GLU A 47 6.04 11.22 -3.25
CA GLU A 47 6.42 9.81 -3.49
C GLU A 47 6.44 9.43 -4.98
N GLY A 48 5.72 10.18 -5.82
CA GLY A 48 5.73 10.05 -7.29
C GLY A 48 4.73 9.03 -7.85
N ASP A 49 4.81 8.83 -9.17
CA ASP A 49 3.78 8.16 -9.98
C ASP A 49 3.43 6.74 -9.51
N ARG A 50 4.43 5.99 -9.03
CA ARG A 50 4.20 4.61 -8.55
C ARG A 50 3.32 4.60 -7.30
N TRP A 51 3.49 5.57 -6.42
CA TRP A 51 2.63 5.74 -5.25
C TRP A 51 1.24 6.22 -5.67
N ALA A 52 1.17 7.27 -6.49
CA ALA A 52 -0.10 7.83 -6.97
C ALA A 52 -0.99 6.78 -7.65
N LEU A 53 -0.42 5.97 -8.56
CA LEU A 53 -1.16 4.90 -9.25
C LEU A 53 -1.70 3.84 -8.27
N ALA A 54 -0.87 3.42 -7.31
CA ALA A 54 -1.26 2.45 -6.30
C ALA A 54 -2.36 3.02 -5.38
N TRP A 55 -2.26 4.31 -5.04
CA TRP A 55 -3.25 5.04 -4.26
C TRP A 55 -4.59 5.08 -4.97
N ASP A 56 -4.62 5.56 -6.21
CA ASP A 56 -5.85 5.71 -7.00
C ASP A 56 -6.56 4.36 -7.18
N THR A 57 -5.79 3.31 -7.42
CA THR A 57 -6.30 1.95 -7.57
C THR A 57 -6.84 1.39 -6.25
N ALA A 58 -6.15 1.63 -5.12
CA ALA A 58 -6.57 1.17 -3.80
C ALA A 58 -7.78 1.95 -3.26
N ALA A 59 -7.82 3.26 -3.47
CA ALA A 59 -8.92 4.13 -3.04
C ALA A 59 -10.17 3.97 -3.90
N GLY A 60 -10.02 3.45 -5.13
CA GLY A 60 -11.11 3.27 -6.08
C GLY A 60 -11.39 4.51 -6.94
N LEU A 61 -10.41 5.42 -7.07
CA LEU A 61 -10.43 6.51 -8.05
C LEU A 61 -10.26 5.94 -9.48
N ALA A 62 -9.46 4.89 -9.63
CA ALA A 62 -9.35 4.12 -10.86
C ALA A 62 -10.23 2.86 -10.80
N ALA A 63 -10.86 2.53 -11.93
CA ALA A 63 -11.63 1.30 -12.06
C ALA A 63 -10.69 0.07 -11.98
N ALA A 64 -10.91 -0.78 -10.99
CA ALA A 64 -10.12 -1.98 -10.76
C ALA A 64 -10.97 -3.12 -10.18
N THR A 65 -10.53 -4.36 -10.41
CA THR A 65 -11.13 -5.51 -9.74
C THR A 65 -10.85 -5.45 -8.23
N PRO A 66 -11.68 -6.08 -7.38
CA PRO A 66 -11.43 -6.15 -5.94
C PRO A 66 -10.02 -6.68 -5.60
N GLU A 67 -9.55 -7.68 -6.36
CA GLU A 67 -8.22 -8.25 -6.21
C GLU A 67 -7.12 -7.25 -6.53
N ALA A 68 -7.25 -6.53 -7.65
CA ALA A 68 -6.28 -5.51 -8.07
C ALA A 68 -6.21 -4.36 -7.06
N ALA A 69 -7.36 -3.91 -6.56
CA ALA A 69 -7.40 -2.85 -5.57
C ALA A 69 -6.80 -3.28 -4.21
N CYS A 70 -7.01 -4.53 -3.79
CA CYS A 70 -6.34 -5.08 -2.60
C CYS A 70 -4.82 -5.23 -2.82
N ALA A 71 -4.40 -5.64 -4.02
CA ALA A 71 -2.98 -5.73 -4.36
C ALA A 71 -2.32 -4.34 -4.34
N ALA A 72 -2.97 -3.33 -4.93
CA ALA A 72 -2.49 -1.95 -4.92
C ALA A 72 -2.31 -1.39 -3.49
N ALA A 73 -3.22 -1.71 -2.56
CA ALA A 73 -3.01 -1.35 -1.16
C ALA A 73 -1.77 -2.04 -0.56
N LEU A 74 -1.55 -3.32 -0.83
CA LEU A 74 -0.33 -3.99 -0.39
C LEU A 74 0.93 -3.38 -1.03
N ASP A 75 0.84 -2.89 -2.27
CA ASP A 75 1.92 -2.18 -2.93
C ASP A 75 2.22 -0.84 -2.24
N LEU A 76 1.20 -0.08 -1.86
CA LEU A 76 1.36 1.10 -1.00
C LEU A 76 2.08 0.74 0.30
N TYR A 77 1.69 -0.34 0.98
CA TYR A 77 2.39 -0.77 2.19
C TYR A 77 3.88 -1.01 1.93
N GLY A 78 4.22 -1.71 0.84
CA GLY A 78 5.60 -1.99 0.47
C GLY A 78 6.41 -0.71 0.20
N LEU A 79 5.86 0.19 -0.60
CA LEU A 79 6.48 1.49 -0.88
C LEU A 79 6.73 2.29 0.39
N ALA A 80 5.74 2.37 1.28
CA ALA A 80 5.86 3.07 2.54
C ALA A 80 6.87 2.40 3.48
N ALA A 81 6.88 1.07 3.54
CA ALA A 81 7.85 0.31 4.33
C ALA A 81 9.29 0.57 3.88
N ASP A 82 9.54 0.55 2.56
CA ASP A 82 10.85 0.85 1.98
C ASP A 82 11.27 2.29 2.32
N ARG A 83 10.35 3.25 2.16
CA ARG A 83 10.59 4.66 2.47
C ARG A 83 10.91 4.90 3.94
N LEU A 84 10.20 4.22 4.82
CA LEU A 84 10.30 4.40 6.27
C LEU A 84 11.38 3.52 6.91
N ALA A 85 12.03 2.63 6.16
CA ALA A 85 12.96 1.62 6.69
C ALA A 85 14.06 2.20 7.58
N THR A 86 14.59 3.39 7.23
CA THR A 86 15.65 4.06 8.02
C THR A 86 15.14 4.69 9.32
N HIS A 87 13.83 4.81 9.49
CA HIS A 87 13.18 5.37 10.67
C HIS A 87 12.71 4.29 11.66
N LEU A 88 12.60 3.04 11.21
CA LEU A 88 12.15 1.91 12.03
C LEU A 88 13.31 1.33 12.86
N ARG A 89 13.01 0.89 14.09
CA ARG A 89 14.00 0.31 15.01
C ARG A 89 13.42 -0.89 15.75
N GLY A 90 14.30 -1.80 16.17
CA GLY A 90 13.95 -2.93 17.04
C GLY A 90 12.73 -3.70 16.54
N THR A 91 11.74 -3.85 17.41
CA THR A 91 10.52 -4.60 17.15
C THR A 91 9.71 -4.06 15.96
N ASP A 92 9.64 -2.73 15.77
CA ASP A 92 8.85 -2.13 14.69
C ASP A 92 9.40 -2.52 13.32
N ARG A 93 10.72 -2.54 13.19
CA ARG A 93 11.40 -2.98 11.97
C ARG A 93 11.09 -4.45 11.67
N ALA A 94 11.17 -5.32 12.67
CA ALA A 94 10.89 -6.75 12.50
C ALA A 94 9.43 -7.02 12.09
N VAL A 95 8.47 -6.25 12.65
CA VAL A 95 7.05 -6.35 12.28
C VAL A 95 6.84 -5.95 10.81
N VAL A 96 7.42 -4.84 10.39
CA VAL A 96 7.28 -4.34 9.02
C VAL A 96 7.96 -5.25 8.01
N GLU A 97 9.18 -5.74 8.30
CA GLU A 97 9.88 -6.71 7.44
C GLU A 97 9.08 -8.01 7.29
N THR A 98 8.49 -8.51 8.37
CA THR A 98 7.63 -9.70 8.32
C THR A 98 6.38 -9.46 7.46
N ALA A 99 5.71 -8.31 7.64
CA ALA A 99 4.54 -7.96 6.85
C ALA A 99 4.87 -7.78 5.35
N ALA A 100 6.01 -7.16 5.03
CA ALA A 100 6.49 -7.01 3.67
C ALA A 100 6.88 -8.35 3.02
N ALA A 101 7.44 -9.29 3.80
CA ALA A 101 7.76 -10.64 3.30
C ALA A 101 6.51 -11.41 2.86
N PHE A 102 5.38 -11.27 3.56
CA PHE A 102 4.10 -11.88 3.14
C PHE A 102 3.58 -11.34 1.79
N ARG A 103 3.98 -10.13 1.38
CA ARG A 103 3.71 -9.60 0.04
C ARG A 103 4.53 -10.35 -1.02
N GLY A 104 5.84 -10.53 -0.80
CA GLY A 104 6.75 -11.19 -1.76
C GLY A 104 6.45 -12.68 -1.99
N VAL A 105 5.92 -13.38 -0.99
CA VAL A 105 5.49 -14.79 -1.14
C VAL A 105 4.34 -14.93 -2.14
N ARG A 106 3.45 -13.93 -2.27
CA ARG A 106 2.35 -13.96 -3.25
C ARG A 106 2.84 -13.80 -4.69
N GLU A 107 3.77 -12.89 -4.94
CA GLU A 107 4.34 -12.66 -6.28
C GLU A 107 5.02 -13.95 -6.81
N SER A 108 5.70 -14.69 -5.92
CA SER A 108 6.36 -15.97 -6.24
C SER A 108 5.39 -17.11 -6.56
N ILE A 109 4.20 -17.12 -5.96
CA ILE A 109 3.15 -18.13 -6.22
C ILE A 109 2.42 -17.82 -7.53
N THR A 110 2.16 -16.54 -7.82
CA THR A 110 1.48 -16.13 -9.06
C THR A 110 2.39 -16.13 -10.29
N GLY A 111 3.71 -16.02 -10.11
CA GLY A 111 4.70 -16.07 -11.20
C GLY A 111 5.02 -17.49 -11.70
N ARG A 112 4.71 -18.53 -10.92
CA ARG A 112 4.93 -19.93 -11.30
C ARG A 112 3.83 -20.50 -12.23
N ASP A 113 2.70 -19.80 -12.36
CA ASP A 113 1.52 -20.24 -13.12
C ASP A 113 1.48 -19.72 -14.58
N ARG A 114 2.47 -18.94 -15.03
CA ARG A 114 2.53 -18.34 -16.38
C ARG A 114 3.60 -18.93 -17.31
N SER A 115 4.30 -19.98 -16.89
CA SER A 115 5.37 -20.59 -17.70
C SER A 115 5.01 -21.95 -18.30
N ASP A 116 3.79 -22.45 -18.10
CA ASP A 116 3.34 -23.77 -18.60
C ASP A 116 2.13 -23.67 -19.56
N THR A 117 2.11 -22.67 -20.45
CA THR A 117 1.18 -22.65 -21.62
C THR A 117 1.87 -22.05 -22.84
#